data_AF-A0AAV4VFK7-F1
#
_entry.id   AF-A0AAV4VFK7-F1
#
_cell.length_a   1.000
_cell.length_b   1.000
_cell.length_c   1.000
_cell.angle_alpha   90.00
_cell.angle_beta   90.00
_cell.angle_gamma   90.00
#
_symmetry.space_group_name_H-M   'P 1'
#
loop_
_entity.id
_entity.type
_entity.pdbx_description
1 polymer ?
#
loop_
_entity_poly.entity_id
_entity_poly.type
_entity_poly.pdbx_seq_one_letter_code
_entity_poly.pdbx_strand_id
1 'polypeptide(L)'
;MFAIIGNRVLGPLYADSVIEEDLRWSFETFDDSLFMVFFWIFTGEYIDSLWNCMSKTNSSVLCPVVFISYFLIGNLVIVSLFTALLLNSFEDSDLYPKRKPSVKHYWTLIRFYVYEKFLKGKKMSKKEINEDERSSKIERGKLTNRCDTQKNKINVLIRIKRFIRGDKFELIVNIVIIASCISLALDNSKVESNSELHKTLILLNYVFTGLFLLEMLLKWFGFGFINYFTNVWTLFDFAINLVAVLEILYGIIMHLGHEVSGLTVLRALKSIKLLSKWHGMKMCK
;
A
#
# COMPACT_ATOMS: atom_id res chain seq x y z
N MET A 1 10.07 29.24 -31.69
CA MET A 1 11.00 28.96 -32.82
C MET A 1 10.66 27.63 -33.49
N PHE A 2 10.72 26.50 -32.77
CA PHE A 2 10.41 25.16 -33.32
C PHE A 2 9.05 25.04 -34.00
N ALA A 3 7.99 25.60 -33.43
CA ALA A 3 6.65 25.62 -34.03
C ALA A 3 6.59 26.38 -35.37
N ILE A 4 7.32 27.49 -35.49
CA ILE A 4 7.38 28.29 -36.74
C ILE A 4 8.14 27.51 -37.81
N ILE A 5 9.27 26.89 -37.45
CA ILE A 5 10.05 26.07 -38.39
C ILE A 5 9.23 24.86 -38.82
N GLY A 6 8.53 24.19 -37.89
CA GLY A 6 7.61 23.08 -38.19
C GLY A 6 6.53 23.48 -39.19
N ASN A 7 5.80 24.58 -38.93
CA ASN A 7 4.78 25.08 -39.85
C ASN A 7 5.38 25.43 -41.23
N ARG A 8 6.54 26.09 -41.30
CA ARG A 8 7.14 26.47 -42.59
C ARG A 8 7.70 25.29 -43.39
N VAL A 9 8.22 24.26 -42.72
CA VAL A 9 8.85 23.11 -43.37
C VAL A 9 7.83 22.01 -43.69
N LEU A 10 6.94 21.71 -42.76
CA LEU A 10 5.99 20.60 -42.84
C LEU A 10 4.57 21.07 -43.18
N GLY A 11 4.18 22.30 -42.88
CA GLY A 11 2.84 22.81 -43.15
C GLY A 11 2.39 22.69 -44.61
N PRO A 12 3.21 23.09 -45.61
CA PRO A 12 2.86 22.90 -47.03
C PRO A 12 2.69 21.43 -47.42
N LEU A 13 3.49 20.54 -46.83
CA LEU A 13 3.46 19.11 -47.11
C LEU A 13 2.23 18.41 -46.52
N TYR A 14 1.68 18.95 -45.44
CA TYR A 14 0.41 18.51 -44.87
C TYR A 14 -0.78 18.95 -45.73
N ALA A 15 -0.76 20.19 -46.23
CA ALA A 15 -1.83 20.75 -47.05
C ALA A 15 -1.98 20.07 -48.43
N ASP A 16 -0.87 19.60 -49.01
CA ASP A 16 -0.87 18.91 -50.32
C ASP A 16 -1.19 17.40 -50.23
N SER A 17 -1.43 16.86 -49.03
CA SER A 17 -1.64 15.43 -48.84
C SER A 17 -3.08 14.98 -49.14
N VAL A 18 -3.22 13.88 -49.88
CA VAL A 18 -4.51 13.37 -50.42
C VAL A 18 -5.37 12.65 -49.37
N ILE A 19 -4.88 12.47 -48.14
CA ILE A 19 -5.55 11.71 -47.08
C ILE A 19 -6.40 12.66 -46.21
N GLU A 20 -7.71 12.62 -46.43
CA GLU A 20 -8.76 13.39 -45.74
C GLU A 20 -9.07 12.79 -44.34
N GLU A 21 -8.05 12.64 -43.51
CA GLU A 21 -8.21 12.40 -42.07
C GLU A 21 -7.90 13.70 -41.32
N ASP A 22 -8.91 14.21 -40.62
CA ASP A 22 -8.79 15.38 -39.73
C ASP A 22 -7.91 15.01 -38.53
N LEU A 23 -6.64 15.41 -38.60
CA LEU A 23 -5.74 15.27 -37.47
C LEU A 23 -6.06 16.33 -36.43
N ARG A 24 -6.28 15.88 -35.18
CA ARG A 24 -6.40 16.77 -34.01
C ARG A 24 -5.18 17.68 -33.82
N TRP A 25 -4.00 17.28 -34.32
CA TRP A 25 -2.74 18.02 -34.20
C TRP A 25 -2.04 18.05 -35.55
N SER A 26 -1.94 19.22 -36.19
CA SER A 26 -1.35 19.39 -37.52
C SER A 26 -0.33 20.55 -37.54
N PHE A 27 0.51 20.60 -38.59
CA PHE A 27 1.46 21.69 -38.82
C PHE A 27 0.93 22.82 -39.70
N GLU A 28 -0.37 22.82 -40.01
CA GLU A 28 -0.98 23.77 -40.95
C GLU A 28 -1.14 25.16 -40.35
N THR A 29 -1.58 25.22 -39.09
CA THR A 29 -1.68 26.48 -38.35
C THR A 29 -0.53 26.60 -37.35
N PHE A 30 -0.15 27.84 -37.04
CA PHE A 30 0.89 28.11 -36.05
C PHE A 30 0.48 27.67 -34.64
N ASP A 31 -0.77 27.87 -34.28
CA ASP A 31 -1.26 27.59 -32.93
C ASP A 31 -1.29 26.07 -32.67
N ASP A 32 -1.80 25.28 -33.63
CA ASP A 32 -1.80 23.82 -33.53
C ASP A 32 -0.37 23.27 -33.46
N SER A 33 0.53 23.80 -34.30
CA SER A 33 1.96 23.47 -34.28
C SER A 33 2.61 23.80 -32.94
N LEU A 34 2.23 24.91 -32.31
CA LEU A 34 2.80 25.36 -31.04
C LEU A 34 2.38 24.44 -29.89
N PHE A 35 1.08 24.16 -29.76
CA PHE A 35 0.56 23.29 -28.71
C PHE A 35 1.07 21.87 -28.85
N MET A 36 1.11 21.36 -30.09
CA MET A 36 1.64 20.05 -30.44
C MET A 36 3.12 19.91 -30.04
N VAL A 37 3.98 20.85 -30.46
CA VAL A 37 5.42 20.83 -30.13
C VAL A 37 5.65 21.01 -28.63
N PHE A 38 4.91 21.90 -27.97
CA PHE A 38 5.01 22.08 -26.52
C PHE A 38 4.65 20.78 -25.79
N PHE A 39 3.51 20.18 -26.11
CA PHE A 39 3.07 18.94 -25.49
C PHE A 39 4.13 17.84 -25.62
N TRP A 40 4.70 17.63 -26.81
CA TRP A 40 5.75 16.63 -27.02
C TRP A 40 7.01 16.83 -26.19
N ILE A 41 7.46 18.08 -26.06
CA ILE A 41 8.67 18.36 -25.30
C ILE A 41 8.42 18.09 -23.80
N PHE A 42 7.21 18.30 -23.30
CA PHE A 42 6.90 18.08 -21.87
C PHE A 42 6.44 16.65 -21.53
N THR A 43 5.65 16.00 -22.38
CA THR A 43 5.06 14.67 -22.10
C THR A 43 5.81 13.53 -22.78
N GLY A 44 6.58 13.82 -23.83
CA GLY A 44 7.27 12.81 -24.63
C GLY A 44 6.38 12.01 -25.58
N GLU A 45 5.10 12.38 -25.75
CA GLU A 45 4.14 11.70 -26.61
C GLU A 45 4.21 12.18 -28.07
N TYR A 46 5.34 11.95 -28.77
CA TYR A 46 5.54 12.41 -30.15
C TYR A 46 5.37 11.32 -31.22
N ILE A 47 5.33 10.04 -30.83
CA ILE A 47 5.41 8.90 -31.75
C ILE A 47 4.21 8.84 -32.70
N ASP A 48 2.98 8.97 -32.20
CA ASP A 48 1.78 8.88 -33.05
C ASP A 48 1.74 10.00 -34.08
N SER A 49 2.14 11.19 -33.67
CA SER A 49 2.19 12.35 -34.57
C SER A 49 3.32 12.25 -35.61
N LEU A 50 4.44 11.62 -35.25
CA LEU A 50 5.52 11.32 -36.18
C LEU A 50 5.05 10.33 -37.26
N TRP A 51 4.35 9.26 -36.85
CA TRP A 51 3.76 8.31 -37.79
C TRP A 51 2.78 8.99 -38.73
N ASN A 52 1.91 9.85 -38.22
CA ASN A 52 0.97 10.59 -39.06
C ASN A 52 1.67 11.55 -40.05
N CYS A 53 2.77 12.20 -39.64
CA CYS A 53 3.61 13.02 -40.52
C CYS A 53 4.17 12.20 -41.69
N MET A 54 4.78 11.04 -41.37
CA MET A 54 5.38 10.17 -42.37
C MET A 54 4.33 9.65 -43.37
N SER A 55 3.15 9.29 -42.87
CA SER A 55 2.05 8.80 -43.71
C SER A 55 1.49 9.88 -44.65
N LYS A 56 1.32 11.13 -44.18
CA LYS A 56 0.78 12.23 -45.01
C LYS A 56 1.80 12.81 -46.00
N THR A 57 3.05 12.96 -45.57
CA THR A 57 4.10 13.65 -46.34
C THR A 57 4.87 12.70 -47.28
N ASN A 58 4.61 11.38 -47.19
CA ASN A 58 5.33 10.31 -47.91
C ASN A 58 6.87 10.41 -47.78
N SER A 59 7.35 11.06 -46.71
CA SER A 59 8.75 11.35 -46.48
C SER A 59 9.22 10.59 -45.25
N SER A 60 9.92 9.48 -45.49
CA SER A 60 10.42 8.58 -44.44
C SER A 60 11.59 9.13 -43.64
N VAL A 61 12.27 10.17 -44.13
CA VAL A 61 13.50 10.70 -43.49
C VAL A 61 13.30 12.09 -42.88
N LEU A 62 12.60 12.99 -43.58
CA LEU A 62 12.45 14.38 -43.14
C LEU A 62 11.66 14.49 -41.82
N CYS A 63 10.51 13.80 -41.71
CA CYS A 63 9.66 13.82 -40.52
C CYS A 63 10.42 13.30 -39.28
N PRO A 64 11.07 12.11 -39.28
CA PRO A 64 11.84 11.65 -38.12
C PRO A 64 12.98 12.58 -37.71
N VAL A 65 13.72 13.14 -38.68
CA VAL A 65 14.86 14.02 -38.38
C VAL A 65 14.39 15.28 -37.67
N VAL A 66 13.34 15.94 -38.16
CA VAL A 66 12.79 17.16 -37.53
C VAL A 66 12.27 16.85 -36.13
N PHE A 67 11.48 15.79 -35.98
CA PHE A 67 10.85 15.44 -34.69
C PHE A 67 11.88 15.02 -33.63
N ILE A 68 12.83 14.15 -33.98
CA ILE A 68 13.89 13.71 -33.07
C ILE A 68 14.78 14.89 -32.68
N SER A 69 15.11 15.77 -33.64
CA SER A 69 15.91 16.97 -33.33
C SER A 69 15.20 17.90 -32.33
N TYR A 70 13.89 18.11 -32.49
CA TYR A 70 13.11 18.96 -31.58
C TYR A 70 12.98 18.35 -30.19
N PHE A 71 12.78 17.03 -30.11
CA PHE A 71 12.71 16.30 -28.85
C PHE A 71 14.04 16.39 -28.09
N LEU A 72 15.16 16.13 -28.77
CA LEU A 72 16.49 16.16 -28.14
C LEU A 72 16.87 17.57 -27.69
N ILE A 73 16.72 18.57 -28.56
CA ILE A 73 17.08 19.96 -28.22
C ILE A 73 16.13 20.51 -27.14
N GLY A 74 14.83 20.25 -27.25
CA GLY A 74 13.83 20.68 -26.28
C GLY A 74 14.09 20.11 -24.89
N ASN A 75 14.31 18.80 -24.79
CA ASN A 75 14.59 18.15 -23.50
C ASN A 75 15.94 18.54 -22.92
N LEU A 76 16.97 18.74 -23.76
CA LEU A 76 18.26 19.24 -23.29
C LEU A 76 18.09 20.61 -22.62
N VAL A 77 17.32 21.52 -23.23
CA VAL A 77 17.04 22.84 -22.67
C VAL A 77 16.24 22.74 -21.36
N ILE A 78 15.17 21.94 -21.33
CA ILE A 78 14.34 21.77 -20.12
C ILE A 78 15.14 21.17 -18.98
N VAL A 79 15.89 20.09 -19.22
CA VAL A 79 16.72 19.44 -18.20
C VAL A 79 17.82 20.39 -17.72
N SER A 80 18.43 21.17 -18.61
CA SER A 80 19.45 22.16 -18.24
C SER A 80 18.86 23.27 -17.35
N LEU A 81 17.67 23.77 -17.69
CA LEU A 81 16.98 24.78 -16.89
C LEU A 81 16.54 24.22 -15.53
N PHE A 82 15.96 23.03 -15.52
CA PHE A 82 15.51 22.37 -14.29
C PHE A 82 16.68 22.08 -13.35
N THR A 83 17.80 21.59 -13.90
CA THR A 83 19.02 21.34 -13.12
C THR A 83 19.56 22.64 -12.53
N ALA A 84 19.58 23.74 -13.29
CA ALA A 84 20.00 25.04 -12.78
C ALA A 84 19.11 25.55 -11.64
N LEU A 85 17.77 25.43 -11.79
CA LEU A 85 16.84 25.79 -10.73
C LEU A 85 17.02 24.93 -9.47
N LEU A 86 17.20 23.62 -9.64
CA LEU A 86 17.44 22.71 -8.52
C LEU A 86 18.74 23.03 -7.81
N LEU A 87 19.83 23.25 -8.55
CA LEU A 87 21.12 23.62 -7.98
C LEU A 87 21.01 24.91 -7.17
N ASN A 88 20.35 25.94 -7.71
CA ASN A 88 20.11 27.19 -6.98
C ASN A 88 19.25 26.95 -5.72
N SER A 89 18.25 26.08 -5.79
CA SER A 89 17.41 25.73 -4.62
C SER A 89 18.18 24.95 -3.55
N PHE A 90 19.20 24.19 -3.93
CA PHE A 90 20.04 23.44 -2.99
C PHE A 90 21.14 24.31 -2.39
N GLU A 91 21.71 25.25 -3.16
CA GLU A 91 22.66 26.24 -2.63
C GLU A 91 22.03 27.11 -1.54
N ASP A 92 20.78 27.57 -1.72
CA ASP A 92 20.04 28.28 -0.68
C ASP A 92 19.82 27.40 0.57
N SER A 93 19.73 26.08 0.39
CA SER A 93 19.44 25.14 1.48
C SER A 93 20.59 24.87 2.45
N ASP A 94 21.81 25.20 2.05
CA ASP A 94 23.00 25.11 2.90
C ASP A 94 23.34 26.45 3.59
N LEU A 95 22.77 27.59 3.15
CA LEU A 95 23.04 28.91 3.75
C LEU A 95 22.31 29.19 5.08
N TYR A 96 21.31 28.38 5.45
CA TYR A 96 20.71 28.45 6.78
C TYR A 96 21.23 27.32 7.66
N PRO A 97 22.08 27.60 8.68
CA PRO A 97 22.47 26.57 9.63
C PRO A 97 21.20 26.01 10.31
N LYS A 98 20.91 24.73 10.09
CA LYS A 98 19.83 24.01 10.77
C LYS A 98 19.98 24.18 12.29
N ARG A 99 19.21 25.10 12.89
CA ARG A 99 19.05 25.21 14.35
C ARG A 99 18.35 23.94 14.83
N LYS A 100 19.11 22.92 15.22
CA LYS A 100 18.56 21.74 15.90
C LYS A 100 17.98 22.21 17.24
N PRO A 101 16.66 22.04 17.51
CA PRO A 101 16.15 22.32 18.85
C PRO A 101 16.86 21.38 19.83
N SER A 102 17.40 21.97 20.91
CA SER A 102 18.17 21.24 21.92
C SER A 102 17.28 20.18 22.60
N VAL A 103 17.48 18.92 22.20
CA VAL A 103 16.76 17.72 22.69
C VAL A 103 16.91 17.54 24.21
N LYS A 104 17.87 18.24 24.85
CA LYS A 104 18.13 18.17 26.29
C LYS A 104 16.91 18.58 27.12
N HIS A 105 16.09 19.53 26.67
CA HIS A 105 14.96 19.99 27.46
C HIS A 105 13.80 18.97 27.49
N TYR A 106 13.52 18.31 26.35
CA TYR A 106 12.44 17.33 26.22
C TYR A 106 12.68 16.07 27.08
N TRP A 107 13.92 15.57 27.11
CA TRP A 107 14.29 14.43 27.96
C TRP A 107 14.25 14.75 29.45
N THR A 108 14.54 16.00 29.83
CA THR A 108 14.51 16.43 31.24
C THR A 108 13.07 16.48 31.75
N LEU A 109 12.14 17.00 30.95
CA LEU A 109 10.71 17.05 31.28
C LEU A 109 10.09 15.65 31.39
N ILE A 110 10.44 14.73 30.49
CA ILE A 110 9.96 13.34 30.55
C ILE A 110 10.49 12.61 31.80
N ARG A 111 11.76 12.80 32.16
CA ARG A 111 12.34 12.20 33.36
C ARG A 111 11.63 12.68 34.62
N PHE A 112 11.27 13.98 34.67
CA PHE A 112 10.55 14.57 35.80
C PHE A 112 9.13 14.01 35.93
N TYR A 113 8.39 13.93 34.82
CA TYR A 113 7.02 13.38 34.80
C TYR A 113 6.94 11.91 35.22
N VAL A 114 7.90 11.08 34.78
CA VAL A 114 7.96 9.65 35.14
C VAL A 114 8.31 9.45 36.62
N TYR A 115 9.23 10.25 37.16
CA TYR A 115 9.63 10.15 38.56
C TYR A 115 8.49 10.57 39.51
N GLU A 116 7.72 11.60 39.13
CA GLU A 116 6.57 12.06 39.91
C GLU A 116 5.45 11.00 39.98
N LYS A 117 5.13 10.32 38.87
CA LYS A 117 4.18 9.19 38.88
C LYS A 117 4.66 8.00 39.71
N PHE A 118 5.97 7.73 39.73
CA PHE A 118 6.53 6.61 40.48
C PHE A 118 6.53 6.85 42.00
N LEU A 119 6.74 8.09 42.44
CA LEU A 119 6.71 8.46 43.86
C LEU A 119 5.29 8.48 44.45
N LYS A 120 4.28 8.87 43.68
CA LYS A 120 2.87 8.81 44.11
C LYS A 120 2.36 7.38 44.32
N GLY A 121 2.95 6.39 43.64
CA GLY A 121 2.56 4.97 43.78
C GLY A 121 3.06 4.26 45.06
N LYS A 122 4.14 4.74 45.70
CA LYS A 122 4.71 4.05 46.88
C LYS A 122 4.08 4.41 48.23
N LYS A 123 3.30 5.49 48.33
CA LYS A 123 2.70 5.95 49.60
C LYS A 123 1.39 5.21 49.99
N MET A 124 0.76 4.50 49.08
CA MET A 124 -0.51 3.79 49.34
C MET A 124 -0.31 2.36 49.86
N SER A 125 0.88 1.77 49.69
CA SER A 125 1.11 0.33 49.88
C SER A 125 1.59 -0.09 51.28
N LYS A 126 1.68 0.81 52.27
CA LYS A 126 2.33 0.49 53.57
C LYS A 126 1.45 0.61 54.83
N LYS A 127 0.15 0.92 54.70
CA LYS A 127 -0.74 1.12 55.87
C LYS A 127 -1.69 -0.04 56.19
N GLU A 128 -1.88 -1.02 55.31
CA GLU A 128 -2.89 -2.09 55.49
C GLU A 128 -2.29 -3.47 55.85
N ILE A 129 -1.07 -3.52 56.39
CA ILE A 129 -0.33 -4.80 56.54
C ILE A 129 -0.63 -5.55 57.87
N ASN A 130 -1.31 -4.94 58.87
CA ASN A 130 -1.21 -5.44 60.26
C ASN A 130 -2.49 -6.00 60.94
N GLU A 131 -3.65 -6.08 60.28
CA GLU A 131 -4.89 -6.59 60.93
C GLU A 131 -5.50 -7.86 60.29
N ASP A 132 -5.02 -8.32 59.13
CA ASP A 132 -5.65 -9.43 58.37
C ASP A 132 -5.12 -10.84 58.70
N GLU A 133 -4.19 -10.98 59.65
CA GLU A 133 -3.44 -12.23 59.85
C GLU A 133 -4.29 -13.41 60.36
N ARG A 134 -5.47 -13.16 60.98
CA ARG A 134 -6.28 -14.23 61.60
C ARG A 134 -7.46 -14.75 60.76
N SER A 135 -8.05 -13.92 59.88
CA SER A 135 -9.06 -14.37 58.89
C SER A 135 -8.43 -15.15 57.71
N SER A 136 -7.14 -14.91 57.47
CA SER A 136 -6.36 -15.50 56.38
C SER A 136 -6.23 -17.03 56.39
N LYS A 137 -6.46 -17.74 57.51
CA LYS A 137 -6.26 -19.21 57.58
C LYS A 137 -7.43 -20.01 57.00
N ILE A 138 -8.67 -19.52 57.11
CA ILE A 138 -9.87 -20.19 56.57
C ILE A 138 -10.06 -19.86 55.08
N GLU A 139 -9.68 -18.65 54.64
CA GLU A 139 -9.69 -18.27 53.23
C GLU A 139 -8.54 -18.89 52.41
N ARG A 140 -7.38 -19.16 53.03
CA ARG A 140 -6.25 -19.82 52.36
C ARG A 140 -6.64 -21.16 51.72
N GLY A 141 -7.51 -21.96 52.36
CA GLY A 141 -8.02 -23.21 51.78
C GLY A 141 -9.00 -23.04 50.60
N LYS A 142 -9.63 -21.86 50.45
CA LYS A 142 -10.51 -21.53 49.31
C LYS A 142 -9.77 -20.77 48.20
N LEU A 143 -8.71 -20.02 48.53
CA LEU A 143 -7.89 -19.26 47.60
C LEU A 143 -6.88 -20.14 46.86
N THR A 144 -6.36 -21.22 47.46
CA THR A 144 -5.46 -22.17 46.77
C THR A 144 -6.13 -22.73 45.51
N ASN A 145 -7.39 -23.16 45.66
CA ASN A 145 -8.16 -23.77 44.57
C ASN A 145 -8.50 -22.77 43.46
N ARG A 146 -8.59 -21.46 43.75
CA ARG A 146 -8.86 -20.39 42.78
C ARG A 146 -7.58 -19.87 42.11
N CYS A 147 -6.44 -19.90 42.81
CA CYS A 147 -5.13 -19.51 42.30
C CYS A 147 -4.58 -20.51 41.28
N ASP A 148 -4.85 -21.81 41.44
CA ASP A 148 -4.42 -22.83 40.49
C ASP A 148 -5.24 -22.76 39.17
N THR A 149 -6.52 -22.38 39.23
CA THR A 149 -7.32 -22.10 38.03
C THR A 149 -6.88 -20.82 37.30
N GLN A 150 -6.46 -19.79 38.03
CA GLN A 150 -5.91 -18.54 37.44
C GLN A 150 -4.50 -18.73 36.86
N LYS A 151 -3.62 -19.50 37.51
CA LYS A 151 -2.29 -19.85 36.99
C LYS A 151 -2.37 -20.68 35.71
N ASN A 152 -3.30 -21.63 35.62
CA ASN A 152 -3.51 -22.40 34.40
C ASN A 152 -4.02 -21.53 33.24
N LYS A 153 -4.94 -20.58 33.49
CA LYS A 153 -5.36 -19.60 32.47
C LYS A 153 -4.19 -18.72 32.00
N ILE A 154 -3.35 -18.24 32.92
CA ILE A 154 -2.18 -17.41 32.58
C ILE A 154 -1.12 -18.21 31.81
N ASN A 155 -0.83 -19.45 32.22
CA ASN A 155 0.13 -20.32 31.52
C ASN A 155 -0.33 -20.68 30.10
N VAL A 156 -1.63 -20.96 29.91
CA VAL A 156 -2.22 -21.21 28.59
C VAL A 156 -2.18 -19.96 27.72
N LEU A 157 -2.54 -18.78 28.25
CA LEU A 157 -2.45 -17.51 27.53
C LEU A 157 -1.01 -17.14 27.15
N ILE A 158 -0.03 -17.43 27.99
CA ILE A 158 1.40 -17.23 27.69
C ILE A 158 1.86 -18.18 26.57
N ARG A 159 1.40 -19.44 26.60
CA ARG A 159 1.70 -20.44 25.55
C ARG A 159 1.11 -20.02 24.20
N ILE A 160 -0.14 -19.57 24.19
CA ILE A 160 -0.86 -19.08 23.00
C ILE A 160 -0.18 -17.82 22.44
N LYS A 161 0.16 -16.85 23.30
CA LYS A 161 0.90 -15.64 22.91
C LYS A 161 2.26 -15.97 22.30
N ARG A 162 2.98 -16.96 22.84
CA ARG A 162 4.27 -17.41 22.31
C ARG A 162 4.12 -18.10 20.95
N PHE A 163 3.05 -18.86 20.75
CA PHE A 163 2.76 -19.53 19.48
C PHE A 163 2.38 -18.52 18.38
N ILE A 164 1.48 -17.58 18.67
CA ILE A 164 1.02 -16.56 17.72
C ILE A 164 2.15 -15.61 17.31
N ARG A 165 3.05 -15.31 18.24
CA ARG A 165 4.22 -14.44 17.99
C ARG A 165 5.41 -15.19 17.39
N GLY A 166 5.27 -16.48 17.09
CA GLY A 166 6.33 -17.26 16.51
C GLY A 166 6.49 -16.94 15.02
N ASP A 167 7.73 -16.77 14.56
CA ASP A 167 8.03 -16.49 13.14
C ASP A 167 7.49 -17.58 12.21
N LYS A 168 7.40 -18.82 12.70
CA LYS A 168 6.83 -19.97 11.97
C LYS A 168 5.33 -19.79 11.69
N PHE A 169 4.58 -19.28 12.65
CA PHE A 169 3.14 -19.05 12.48
C PHE A 169 2.91 -17.94 11.46
N GLU A 170 3.67 -16.85 11.55
CA GLU A 170 3.59 -15.76 10.58
C GLU A 170 3.99 -16.20 9.16
N LEU A 171 4.99 -17.08 9.03
CA LEU A 171 5.39 -17.66 7.76
C LEU A 171 4.28 -18.54 7.15
N ILE A 172 3.64 -19.40 7.95
CA ILE A 172 2.52 -20.24 7.51
C ILE A 172 1.37 -19.37 6.98
N VAL A 173 0.97 -18.36 7.75
CA VAL A 173 -0.08 -17.41 7.34
C VAL A 173 0.29 -16.73 6.01
N ASN A 174 1.54 -16.28 5.87
CA ASN A 174 2.01 -15.64 4.65
C ASN A 174 1.95 -16.58 3.43
N ILE A 175 2.28 -17.86 3.59
CA ILE A 175 2.14 -18.86 2.52
C ILE A 175 0.68 -19.01 2.12
N VAL A 176 -0.24 -19.07 3.09
CA VAL A 176 -1.69 -19.18 2.81
C VAL A 176 -2.21 -17.94 2.07
N ILE A 177 -1.72 -16.73 2.39
CA ILE A 177 -2.03 -15.51 1.65
C ILE A 177 -1.61 -15.62 0.19
N ILE A 178 -0.38 -16.08 -0.07
CA ILE A 178 0.15 -16.23 -1.43
C ILE A 178 -0.68 -17.26 -2.21
N ALA A 179 -0.98 -18.42 -1.61
CA ALA A 179 -1.81 -19.44 -2.22
C ALA A 179 -3.23 -18.93 -2.55
N SER A 180 -3.82 -18.10 -1.68
CA SER A 180 -5.11 -17.45 -1.93
C SER A 180 -5.06 -16.46 -3.09
N CYS A 181 -3.95 -15.72 -3.26
CA CYS A 181 -3.77 -14.80 -4.39
C CYS A 181 -3.61 -15.56 -5.72
N ILE A 182 -2.90 -16.68 -5.71
CA ILE A 182 -2.75 -17.54 -6.89
C ILE A 182 -4.12 -18.10 -7.32
N SER A 183 -4.93 -18.57 -6.37
CA SER A 183 -6.28 -19.05 -6.68
C SER A 183 -7.15 -17.98 -7.33
N LEU A 184 -7.07 -16.73 -6.86
CA LEU A 184 -7.80 -15.61 -7.45
C LEU A 184 -7.30 -15.26 -8.85
N ALA A 185 -5.99 -15.34 -9.08
CA ALA A 185 -5.41 -15.11 -10.40
C ALA A 185 -5.87 -16.17 -11.42
N LEU A 186 -6.01 -17.43 -10.97
CA LEU A 186 -6.55 -18.51 -11.79
C LEU A 186 -8.05 -18.31 -12.13
N ASP A 187 -8.82 -17.74 -11.20
CA ASP A 187 -10.24 -17.42 -11.39
C ASP A 187 -10.48 -16.35 -12.48
N ASN A 188 -9.58 -15.37 -12.60
CA ASN A 188 -9.67 -14.30 -13.62
C ASN A 188 -9.24 -14.74 -15.02
N SER A 189 -8.47 -15.84 -15.15
CA SER A 189 -8.20 -16.40 -16.46
C SER A 189 -9.51 -17.00 -16.98
N LYS A 190 -9.90 -16.69 -18.23
CA LYS A 190 -11.15 -17.15 -18.87
C LYS A 190 -11.18 -18.68 -18.96
N VAL A 191 -11.42 -19.35 -17.84
CA VAL A 191 -11.70 -20.77 -17.79
C VAL A 191 -13.13 -20.90 -18.28
N GLU A 192 -13.23 -21.30 -19.55
CA GLU A 192 -14.46 -21.72 -20.22
C GLU A 192 -15.31 -22.51 -19.21
N SER A 193 -16.57 -22.11 -19.11
CA SER A 193 -17.57 -22.55 -18.14
C SER A 193 -17.92 -24.04 -18.28
N ASN A 194 -16.97 -24.94 -18.03
CA ASN A 194 -17.17 -26.38 -18.03
C ASN A 194 -16.16 -27.11 -17.11
N SER A 195 -16.72 -27.93 -16.24
CA SER A 195 -16.09 -29.02 -15.47
C SER A 195 -15.24 -28.63 -14.25
N GLU A 196 -15.51 -29.34 -13.14
CA GLU A 196 -14.79 -29.55 -11.87
C GLU A 196 -13.86 -28.46 -11.30
N LEU A 197 -13.02 -27.80 -12.10
CA LEU A 197 -12.14 -26.71 -11.70
C LEU A 197 -12.89 -25.53 -11.07
N HIS A 198 -13.96 -25.02 -11.68
CA HIS A 198 -14.70 -23.91 -11.08
C HIS A 198 -15.28 -24.28 -9.69
N LYS A 199 -15.77 -25.53 -9.52
CA LYS A 199 -16.24 -26.03 -8.22
C LYS A 199 -15.10 -26.13 -7.20
N THR A 200 -13.90 -26.56 -7.62
CA THR A 200 -12.75 -26.63 -6.72
C THR A 200 -12.25 -25.25 -6.32
N LEU A 201 -12.24 -24.26 -7.23
CA LEU A 201 -11.89 -22.87 -6.93
C LEU A 201 -12.87 -22.25 -5.92
N ILE A 202 -14.18 -22.47 -6.09
CA ILE A 202 -15.21 -22.04 -5.13
C ILE A 202 -14.95 -22.66 -3.75
N LEU A 203 -14.77 -23.98 -3.69
CA LEU A 203 -14.49 -24.69 -2.44
C LEU A 203 -13.21 -24.15 -1.76
N LEU A 204 -12.17 -23.90 -2.55
CA LEU A 204 -10.89 -23.38 -2.07
C LEU A 204 -11.03 -21.96 -1.51
N ASN A 205 -11.86 -21.11 -2.13
CA ASN A 205 -12.20 -19.78 -1.63
C ASN A 205 -12.91 -19.83 -0.26
N TYR A 206 -13.81 -20.80 -0.05
CA TYR A 206 -14.41 -21.05 1.26
C TYR A 206 -13.37 -21.50 2.29
N VAL A 207 -12.51 -22.46 1.93
CA VAL A 207 -11.45 -22.98 2.81
C VAL A 207 -10.49 -21.87 3.23
N PHE A 208 -10.02 -21.04 2.29
CA PHE A 208 -9.12 -19.93 2.62
C PHE A 208 -9.77 -18.88 3.52
N THR A 209 -11.05 -18.56 3.30
CA THR A 209 -11.78 -17.64 4.18
C THR A 209 -11.88 -18.22 5.59
N GLY A 210 -12.17 -19.52 5.73
CA GLY A 210 -12.15 -20.23 7.01
C GLY A 210 -10.79 -20.18 7.72
N LEU A 211 -9.69 -20.39 6.98
CA LEU A 211 -8.33 -20.30 7.54
C LEU A 211 -7.98 -18.89 8.03
N PHE A 212 -8.39 -17.85 7.30
CA PHE A 212 -8.18 -16.47 7.73
C PHE A 212 -9.04 -16.07 8.93
N LEU A 213 -10.25 -16.61 9.05
CA LEU A 213 -11.08 -16.43 10.24
C LEU A 213 -10.46 -17.12 11.45
N LEU A 214 -9.95 -18.33 11.27
CA LEU A 214 -9.24 -19.05 12.33
C LEU A 214 -8.01 -18.26 12.79
N GLU A 215 -7.21 -17.73 11.86
CA GLU A 215 -6.08 -16.85 12.16
C GLU A 215 -6.51 -15.61 12.98
N MET A 216 -7.60 -14.97 12.59
CA MET A 216 -8.17 -13.82 13.28
C MET A 216 -8.60 -14.17 14.71
N LEU A 217 -9.32 -15.28 14.88
CA LEU A 217 -9.77 -15.76 16.19
C LEU A 217 -8.57 -16.08 17.10
N LEU A 218 -7.53 -16.74 16.56
CA LEU A 218 -6.29 -16.99 17.30
C LEU A 218 -5.66 -15.68 17.78
N LYS A 219 -5.56 -14.66 16.91
CA LYS A 219 -5.02 -13.34 17.27
C LYS A 219 -5.87 -12.63 18.33
N TRP A 220 -7.20 -12.75 18.30
CA TRP A 220 -8.08 -12.20 19.34
C TRP A 220 -7.86 -12.85 20.70
N PHE A 221 -7.77 -14.18 20.77
CA PHE A 221 -7.44 -14.89 22.01
C PHE A 221 -6.02 -14.58 22.51
N GLY A 222 -5.09 -14.31 21.60
CA GLY A 222 -3.70 -13.96 21.92
C GLY A 222 -3.53 -12.53 22.45
N PHE A 223 -3.92 -11.53 21.68
CA PHE A 223 -3.62 -10.12 22.00
C PHE A 223 -4.68 -9.46 22.90
N GLY A 224 -5.89 -10.01 22.95
CA GLY A 224 -7.05 -9.37 23.56
C GLY A 224 -7.68 -8.33 22.62
N PHE A 225 -9.00 -8.11 22.79
CA PHE A 225 -9.81 -7.30 21.88
C PHE A 225 -9.24 -5.88 21.70
N ILE A 226 -8.95 -5.17 22.79
CA ILE A 226 -8.52 -3.77 22.75
C ILE A 226 -7.17 -3.61 22.04
N ASN A 227 -6.17 -4.43 22.37
CA ASN A 227 -4.84 -4.34 21.75
C ASN A 227 -4.85 -4.74 20.28
N TYR A 228 -5.80 -5.57 19.85
CA TYR A 228 -5.94 -5.97 18.45
C TYR A 228 -6.33 -4.80 17.53
N PHE A 229 -7.26 -3.93 17.97
CA PHE A 229 -7.68 -2.77 17.17
C PHE A 229 -6.67 -1.61 17.17
N THR A 230 -5.68 -1.62 18.07
CA THR A 230 -4.66 -0.56 18.11
C THR A 230 -3.60 -0.67 17.02
N ASN A 231 -3.36 -1.86 16.45
CA ASN A 231 -2.37 -2.05 15.40
C ASN A 231 -3.05 -1.95 14.02
N VAL A 232 -2.59 -0.99 13.22
CA VAL A 232 -3.12 -0.71 11.86
C VAL A 232 -3.09 -1.96 10.97
N TRP A 233 -2.05 -2.78 11.08
CA TRP A 233 -1.90 -3.97 10.24
C TRP A 233 -2.88 -5.08 10.62
N THR A 234 -3.17 -5.25 11.92
CA THR A 234 -4.18 -6.23 12.37
C THR A 234 -5.60 -5.73 12.17
N LEU A 235 -5.81 -4.41 12.25
CA LEU A 235 -7.08 -3.76 11.89
C LEU A 235 -7.39 -3.93 10.40
N PHE A 236 -6.38 -3.78 9.54
CA PHE A 236 -6.51 -4.00 8.11
C PHE A 236 -6.86 -5.46 7.76
N ASP A 237 -6.18 -6.43 8.39
CA ASP A 237 -6.50 -7.85 8.25
C ASP A 237 -7.97 -8.14 8.66
N PHE A 238 -8.46 -7.50 9.73
CA PHE A 238 -9.84 -7.63 10.19
C PHE A 238 -10.84 -7.09 9.19
N ALA A 239 -10.62 -5.88 8.66
CA ALA A 239 -11.53 -5.26 7.70
C ALA A 239 -11.68 -6.13 6.43
N ILE A 240 -10.57 -6.67 5.91
CA ILE A 240 -10.60 -7.55 4.74
C ILE A 240 -11.34 -8.86 5.05
N ASN A 241 -11.07 -9.49 6.19
CA ASN A 241 -11.76 -10.72 6.58
C ASN A 241 -13.26 -10.49 6.83
N LEU A 242 -13.64 -9.32 7.36
CA LEU A 242 -15.03 -8.93 7.57
C LEU A 242 -15.78 -8.83 6.24
N VAL A 243 -15.20 -8.14 5.25
CA VAL A 243 -15.79 -8.03 3.91
C VAL A 243 -15.97 -9.40 3.27
N ALA A 244 -14.96 -10.27 3.38
CA ALA A 244 -15.03 -11.63 2.84
C ALA A 244 -16.15 -12.49 3.48
N VAL A 245 -16.40 -12.33 4.79
CA VAL A 245 -17.51 -13.03 5.46
C VAL A 245 -18.87 -12.46 5.04
N LEU A 246 -18.98 -11.14 4.91
CA LEU A 246 -20.21 -10.49 4.48
C LEU A 246 -20.60 -10.88 3.05
N GLU A 247 -19.62 -11.01 2.16
CA GLU A 247 -19.81 -11.48 0.78
C GLU A 247 -20.40 -12.90 0.75
N ILE A 248 -19.81 -13.83 1.51
CA ILE A 248 -20.32 -15.20 1.65
C ILE A 248 -21.73 -15.20 2.25
N LEU A 249 -21.96 -14.43 3.31
CA LEU A 249 -23.25 -14.36 3.99
C LEU A 249 -24.35 -13.84 3.07
N TYR A 250 -24.07 -12.79 2.29
CA TYR A 250 -25.00 -12.24 1.31
C TYR A 250 -25.31 -13.24 0.20
N GLY A 251 -24.31 -13.98 -0.29
CA GLY A 251 -24.51 -15.04 -1.28
C GLY A 251 -25.43 -16.17 -0.79
N ILE A 252 -25.33 -16.55 0.49
CA ILE A 252 -26.22 -17.55 1.10
C ILE A 252 -27.67 -17.02 1.23
N ILE A 253 -27.84 -15.79 1.72
CA ILE A 253 -29.15 -15.19 2.02
C ILE A 253 -29.95 -14.92 0.74
N MET A 254 -29.30 -14.37 -0.29
CA MET A 254 -30.00 -13.92 -1.49
C MET A 254 -30.35 -15.06 -2.45
N HIS A 255 -29.81 -16.27 -2.26
CA HIS A 255 -29.98 -17.44 -3.14
C HIS A 255 -29.75 -17.13 -4.64
N LEU A 256 -29.15 -15.98 -4.93
CA LEU A 256 -28.80 -15.50 -6.24
C LEU A 256 -27.43 -16.11 -6.51
N GLY A 257 -27.39 -17.08 -7.42
CA GLY A 257 -26.16 -17.73 -7.90
C GLY A 257 -25.21 -16.81 -8.67
N HIS A 258 -25.22 -15.52 -8.37
CA HIS A 258 -24.23 -14.56 -8.83
C HIS A 258 -23.30 -14.24 -7.68
N GLU A 259 -22.14 -14.92 -7.69
CA GLU A 259 -21.00 -14.55 -6.87
C GLU A 259 -20.67 -13.08 -7.15
N VAL A 260 -20.60 -12.28 -6.09
CA VAL A 260 -20.16 -10.89 -6.19
C VAL A 260 -18.62 -10.89 -6.27
N SER A 261 -18.05 -11.49 -7.32
CA SER A 261 -16.62 -11.85 -7.43
C SER A 261 -15.63 -10.68 -7.28
N GLY A 262 -16.10 -9.43 -7.28
CA GLY A 262 -15.23 -8.26 -7.13
C GLY A 262 -14.64 -8.09 -5.73
N LEU A 263 -15.33 -8.49 -4.67
CA LEU A 263 -14.89 -8.22 -3.29
C LEU A 263 -13.82 -9.21 -2.82
N THR A 264 -13.81 -10.42 -3.37
CA THR A 264 -12.75 -11.40 -3.17
C THR A 264 -11.39 -10.89 -3.66
N VAL A 265 -11.34 -9.97 -4.64
CA VAL A 265 -10.09 -9.35 -5.12
C VAL A 265 -9.38 -8.53 -4.04
N LEU A 266 -10.12 -7.98 -3.09
CA LEU A 266 -9.54 -7.22 -1.97
C LEU A 266 -8.60 -8.08 -1.10
N ARG A 267 -8.70 -9.41 -1.16
CA ARG A 267 -7.75 -10.32 -0.50
C ARG A 267 -6.33 -10.17 -1.04
N ALA A 268 -6.15 -9.80 -2.31
CA ALA A 268 -4.84 -9.54 -2.90
C ALA A 268 -4.10 -8.38 -2.21
N LEU A 269 -4.83 -7.44 -1.59
CA LEU A 269 -4.26 -6.34 -0.83
C LEU A 269 -3.51 -6.81 0.42
N LYS A 270 -3.73 -8.04 0.91
CA LYS A 270 -2.93 -8.63 2.00
C LYS A 270 -1.45 -8.76 1.62
N SER A 271 -1.11 -8.83 0.33
CA SER A 271 0.28 -8.80 -0.15
C SER A 271 1.03 -7.51 0.27
N ILE A 272 0.33 -6.40 0.51
CA ILE A 272 0.92 -5.15 1.01
C ILE A 272 1.58 -5.35 2.39
N LYS A 273 1.01 -6.23 3.22
CA LYS A 273 1.60 -6.58 4.52
C LYS A 273 2.93 -7.30 4.35
N LEU A 274 3.12 -8.07 3.27
CA LEU A 274 4.41 -8.65 2.94
C LEU A 274 5.42 -7.53 2.70
N LEU A 275 5.09 -6.53 1.87
CA LEU A 275 5.94 -5.36 1.61
C LEU A 275 6.33 -4.60 2.89
N SER A 276 5.40 -4.48 3.85
CA SER A 276 5.68 -3.82 5.14
C SER A 276 6.81 -4.48 5.97
N LYS A 277 7.08 -5.76 5.73
CA LYS A 277 8.14 -6.54 6.39
C LYS A 277 9.49 -6.44 5.67
N TRP A 278 9.53 -5.95 4.43
CA TRP A 278 10.79 -5.78 3.70
C TRP A 278 11.52 -4.57 4.31
N HIS A 279 12.47 -4.87 5.19
CA HIS A 279 13.29 -3.86 5.88
C HIS A 279 14.13 -3.02 4.91
N GLY A 280 14.27 -3.46 3.65
CA GLY A 280 14.98 -2.74 2.58
C GLY A 280 14.32 -1.42 2.14
N MET A 281 13.03 -1.19 2.41
CA MET A 281 12.38 0.09 2.06
C MET A 281 12.34 1.12 3.20
N LYS A 282 12.86 0.80 4.40
CA LYS A 282 12.93 1.74 5.53
C LYS A 282 14.24 2.54 5.57
N MET A 283 15.06 2.44 4.53
CA MET A 283 16.39 3.05 4.47
C MET A 283 16.56 3.88 3.21
N CYS A 284 15.94 5.06 3.19
CA CYS A 284 16.53 6.27 2.63
C CYS A 284 16.10 7.40 3.58
N LYS A 285 16.99 7.76 4.50
CA LYS A 285 16.83 8.88 5.42
C LYS A 285 18.03 9.79 5.28
#